data_AF-A0A1U7HHY9-F1
#
_entry.id   AF-A0A1U7HHY9-F1
#
_cell.length_a   1.000
_cell.length_b   1.000
_cell.length_c   1.000
_cell.angle_alpha   90.00
_cell.angle_beta   90.00
_cell.angle_gamma   90.00
#
_symmetry.space_group_name_H-M   'P 1'
#
loop_
_entity.id
_entity.type
_entity.pdbx_description
1 polymer ?
#
loop_
_entity_poly.entity_id
_entity_poly.type
_entity_poly.pdbx_seq_one_letter_code
_entity_poly.pdbx_strand_id
1 'polypeptide(L)'
;MKKASNNTSGDFERKKLDVDLLTVSLIALLITIVIYLIVLPFRTSFIGILLYDRGLTQPFAIYFACIVATLNFLKFIKLQKELKALKNFWIPETIQLDDPNAKDIVQVQKTLARDGRLIAIRCSRVIAAYIQSGNRKAASELALDDSSFYVSASESSYTFPRILIWAIPLLGFIGTVFGISEAVNGFSGLLEKAADVEQIKEGIGTVTTGLAIAFDTTLLALFLSVLVMIPLVAIERLESRLLLGIDVYINDHLLPRFKDKTDLDEQAIDRAIDKAVKEHLPEPEALIKPAHEYARQAATALAQNFVSEVSKLQEVNSKLIEQIGQVNRMALEDRYAYTTALEKQKNTNQNLIAEIRGIVEAIKGNNVSVLEKQKEIHQTLLGEIRDLIGTVKTTHAEMSTSFVSQTQQINARLERASQMLGTRIADLEKAAMQLSEINQLTQSLERVVASLEQARYLNQALIEVRESLIQLKPALEKMSKPRIITFVDSEE
;
A
#
# COMPACT_ATOMS: atom_id res chain seq x y z
N MET A 1 10.97 52.51 42.06
CA MET A 1 10.44 52.18 40.71
C MET A 1 9.41 51.08 40.86
N LYS A 2 8.12 51.43 40.83
CA LYS A 2 7.00 50.50 41.06
C LYS A 2 5.88 50.89 40.09
N LYS A 3 5.90 50.34 38.87
CA LYS A 3 4.77 50.34 37.92
C LYS A 3 5.15 49.56 36.66
N ALA A 4 4.62 48.35 36.51
CA ALA A 4 4.30 47.67 35.24
C ALA A 4 3.90 46.21 35.54
N SER A 5 2.80 46.00 36.28
CA SER A 5 2.18 44.67 36.38
C SER A 5 0.72 44.89 36.75
N ASN A 6 -0.12 45.12 35.74
CA ASN A 6 -1.57 45.02 35.89
C ASN A 6 -2.33 44.88 34.55
N ASN A 7 -1.64 44.59 33.43
CA ASN A 7 -2.30 44.42 32.13
C ASN A 7 -2.45 42.95 31.69
N THR A 8 -2.09 41.99 32.55
CA THR A 8 -2.17 40.55 32.24
C THR A 8 -3.55 39.96 32.51
N SER A 9 -4.41 40.58 33.34
CA SER A 9 -5.68 39.96 33.76
C SER A 9 -6.71 39.83 32.62
N GLY A 10 -6.78 40.80 31.72
CA GLY A 10 -7.80 40.85 30.66
C GLY A 10 -7.57 39.86 29.51
N ASP A 11 -6.31 39.53 29.21
CA ASP A 11 -5.95 38.65 28.09
C ASP A 11 -6.06 37.15 28.46
N PHE A 12 -5.87 36.82 29.75
CA PHE A 12 -6.09 35.46 30.27
C PHE A 12 -7.58 35.11 30.39
N GLU A 13 -8.46 36.08 30.65
CA GLU A 13 -9.92 35.84 30.66
C GLU A 13 -10.49 35.53 29.28
N ARG A 14 -9.81 35.98 28.22
CA ARG A 14 -10.21 35.79 26.81
C ARG A 14 -9.91 34.39 26.26
N LYS A 15 -9.06 33.58 26.93
CA LYS A 15 -8.59 32.26 26.47
C LYS A 15 -9.18 31.06 27.23
N LYS A 16 -10.35 31.20 27.87
CA LYS A 16 -10.89 30.12 28.73
C LYS A 16 -11.22 28.82 27.99
N LEU A 17 -11.60 28.91 26.72
CA LEU A 17 -11.87 27.76 25.87
C LEU A 17 -10.59 27.12 25.31
N ASP A 18 -9.45 27.83 25.36
CA ASP A 18 -8.18 27.28 24.93
C ASP A 18 -7.69 26.21 25.89
N VAL A 19 -7.06 25.20 25.31
CA VAL A 19 -6.38 24.15 26.04
C VAL A 19 -4.90 24.32 25.75
N ASP A 20 -4.08 24.30 26.80
CA ASP A 20 -2.64 24.43 26.63
C ASP A 20 -2.10 23.22 25.83
N LEU A 21 -1.40 23.52 24.74
CA LEU A 21 -1.00 22.50 23.78
C LEU A 21 0.09 21.58 24.35
N LEU A 22 0.93 22.10 25.24
CA LEU A 22 2.01 21.32 25.86
C LEU A 22 1.42 20.27 26.80
N THR A 23 0.50 20.65 27.68
CA THR A 23 -0.19 19.70 28.57
C THR A 23 -0.97 18.64 27.79
N VAL A 24 -1.64 19.01 26.70
CA VAL A 24 -2.30 18.06 25.79
C VAL A 24 -1.30 17.06 25.21
N SER A 25 -0.18 17.57 24.70
CA SER A 25 0.88 16.75 24.09
C SER A 25 1.43 15.73 25.09
N LEU A 26 1.67 16.14 26.35
CA LEU A 26 2.13 15.24 27.41
C LEU A 26 1.08 14.17 27.79
N ILE A 27 -0.20 14.56 27.91
CA ILE A 27 -1.28 13.61 28.19
C ILE A 27 -1.42 12.61 27.04
N ALA A 28 -1.38 13.09 25.80
CA ALA A 28 -1.44 12.24 24.61
C ALA A 28 -0.26 11.28 24.55
N LEU A 29 0.95 11.71 24.93
CA LEU A 29 2.13 10.84 24.98
C LEU A 29 1.95 9.72 26.00
N LEU A 30 1.44 10.05 27.20
CA LEU A 30 1.12 9.07 28.22
C LEU A 30 0.06 8.08 27.74
N ILE A 31 -1.01 8.56 27.10
CA ILE A 31 -2.05 7.71 26.51
C ILE A 31 -1.47 6.78 25.44
N THR A 32 -0.60 7.28 24.56
CA THR A 32 0.09 6.44 23.57
C THR A 32 0.91 5.35 24.25
N ILE A 33 1.72 5.70 25.26
CA ILE A 33 2.51 4.72 26.02
C ILE A 33 1.59 3.66 26.63
N VAL A 34 0.47 4.06 27.23
CA VAL A 34 -0.52 3.15 27.82
C VAL A 34 -1.14 2.23 26.77
N ILE A 35 -1.49 2.74 25.58
CA ILE A 35 -2.01 1.92 24.46
C ILE A 35 -0.99 0.84 24.10
N TYR A 36 0.27 1.21 23.93
CA TYR A 36 1.33 0.25 23.61
C TYR A 36 1.53 -0.76 24.75
N LEU A 37 1.53 -0.34 26.01
CA LEU A 37 1.63 -1.25 27.17
C LEU A 37 0.46 -2.25 27.25
N ILE A 38 -0.77 -1.81 26.95
CA ILE A 38 -1.97 -2.67 26.94
C ILE A 38 -1.90 -3.70 25.80
N VAL A 39 -1.34 -3.32 24.65
CA VAL A 39 -1.21 -4.19 23.48
C VAL A 39 -0.02 -5.15 23.59
N LEU A 40 0.96 -4.87 24.47
CA LEU A 40 2.14 -5.69 24.71
C LEU A 40 1.88 -7.18 24.99
N PRO A 41 0.93 -7.59 25.85
CA PRO A 41 0.59 -9.01 26.04
C PRO A 41 -0.05 -9.66 24.81
N PHE A 42 -0.58 -8.88 23.86
CA PHE A 42 -1.28 -9.34 22.66
C PHE A 42 -0.47 -9.09 21.39
N ARG A 43 0.87 -9.08 21.47
CA ARG A 43 1.73 -8.81 20.30
C ARG A 43 1.50 -9.75 19.12
N THR A 44 1.11 -10.99 19.37
CA THR A 44 0.81 -11.98 18.32
C THR A 44 -0.58 -11.81 17.69
N SER A 45 -1.44 -10.97 18.26
CA SER A 45 -2.74 -10.63 17.67
C SER A 45 -2.55 -9.70 16.47
N PHE A 46 -3.55 -9.64 15.58
CA PHE A 46 -3.57 -8.72 14.45
C PHE A 46 -3.28 -7.26 14.86
N ILE A 47 -3.88 -6.79 15.97
CA ILE A 47 -3.63 -5.44 16.50
C ILE A 47 -2.18 -5.28 16.99
N GLY A 48 -1.61 -6.33 17.61
CA GLY A 48 -0.23 -6.31 18.10
C GLY A 48 0.76 -6.17 16.97
N ILE A 49 0.62 -7.01 15.95
CA ILE A 49 1.43 -6.97 14.73
C ILE A 49 1.27 -5.60 14.04
N LEU A 50 0.03 -5.11 13.91
CA LEU A 50 -0.27 -3.84 13.27
C LEU A 50 0.45 -2.65 13.93
N LEU A 51 0.55 -2.65 15.26
CA LEU A 51 1.11 -1.54 16.05
C LEU A 51 2.63 -1.63 16.24
N TYR A 52 3.19 -2.84 16.36
CA TYR A 52 4.59 -3.07 16.69
C TYR A 52 5.46 -3.42 15.47
N ASP A 53 4.95 -4.19 14.51
CA ASP A 53 5.77 -4.83 13.48
C ASP A 53 5.66 -4.14 12.11
N ARG A 54 4.93 -3.02 12.02
CA ARG A 54 4.64 -2.31 10.76
C ARG A 54 5.45 -1.03 10.55
N GLY A 55 6.48 -0.79 11.38
CA GLY A 55 7.44 0.31 11.19
C GLY A 55 7.21 1.55 12.05
N LEU A 56 8.05 2.57 11.85
CA LEU A 56 8.12 3.76 12.71
C LEU A 56 6.96 4.74 12.54
N THR A 57 6.22 4.68 11.42
CA THR A 57 5.11 5.59 11.13
C THR A 57 3.90 5.37 12.04
N GLN A 58 3.71 4.13 12.52
CA GLN A 58 2.56 3.75 13.34
C GLN A 58 2.50 4.47 14.70
N PRO A 59 3.58 4.45 15.51
CA PRO A 59 3.62 5.19 16.76
C PRO A 59 3.30 6.68 16.59
N PHE A 60 3.80 7.32 15.52
CA PHE A 60 3.50 8.73 15.24
C PHE A 60 2.04 8.96 14.86
N ALA A 61 1.46 8.10 14.02
CA ALA A 61 0.05 8.19 13.64
C ALA A 61 -0.88 8.04 14.87
N ILE A 62 -0.59 7.07 15.75
CA ILE A 62 -1.34 6.89 17.01
C ILE A 62 -1.14 8.08 17.92
N TYR A 63 0.08 8.60 18.05
CA TYR A 63 0.36 9.77 18.88
C TYR A 63 -0.41 11.01 18.40
N PHE A 64 -0.41 11.29 17.10
CA PHE A 64 -1.18 12.40 16.54
C PHE A 64 -2.69 12.22 16.75
N ALA A 65 -3.19 11.00 16.56
CA ALA A 65 -4.59 10.68 16.86
C ALA A 65 -4.91 10.90 18.35
N CYS A 66 -4.02 10.52 19.26
CA CYS A 66 -4.17 10.73 20.70
C CYS A 66 -4.15 12.23 21.09
N ILE A 67 -3.33 13.05 20.43
CA ILE A 67 -3.34 14.51 20.63
C ILE A 67 -4.72 15.07 20.27
N VAL A 68 -5.22 14.76 19.07
CA VAL A 68 -6.52 15.25 18.60
C VAL A 68 -7.65 14.73 19.49
N ALA A 69 -7.62 13.46 19.88
CA ALA A 69 -8.61 12.87 20.78
C ALA A 69 -8.60 13.52 22.17
N THR A 70 -7.42 13.83 22.72
CA THR A 70 -7.27 14.50 24.01
C THR A 70 -7.79 15.94 23.96
N LEU A 71 -7.46 16.69 22.89
CA LEU A 71 -8.01 18.03 22.66
C LEU A 71 -9.53 18.00 22.61
N ASN A 72 -10.08 17.09 21.81
CA ASN A 72 -11.51 16.90 21.67
C ASN A 72 -12.16 16.60 23.03
N PHE A 73 -11.61 15.67 23.80
CA PHE A 73 -12.17 15.30 25.09
C PHE A 73 -12.15 16.47 26.09
N LEU A 74 -11.03 17.20 26.19
CA LEU A 74 -10.91 18.34 27.09
C LEU A 74 -11.83 19.50 26.68
N LYS A 75 -11.89 19.82 25.38
CA LYS A 75 -12.82 20.83 24.87
C LYS A 75 -14.27 20.41 25.08
N PHE A 76 -14.63 19.15 24.86
CA PHE A 76 -15.97 18.64 25.12
C PHE A 76 -16.39 18.86 26.58
N ILE A 77 -15.52 18.52 27.55
CA ILE A 77 -15.81 18.76 28.98
C ILE A 77 -16.02 20.25 29.27
N LYS A 78 -15.17 21.13 28.74
CA LYS A 78 -15.31 22.59 28.93
C LYS A 78 -16.62 23.10 28.31
N LEU A 79 -16.91 22.73 27.07
CA LEU A 79 -18.11 23.15 26.34
C LEU A 79 -19.39 22.67 27.00
N GLN A 80 -19.45 21.43 27.50
CA GLN A 80 -20.62 20.93 28.21
C GLN A 80 -20.93 21.75 29.47
N LYS A 81 -19.89 22.17 30.20
CA LYS A 81 -20.06 23.03 31.37
C LYS A 81 -20.60 24.42 31.00
N GLU A 82 -20.12 25.00 29.91
CA GLU A 82 -20.58 26.31 29.43
C GLU A 82 -21.97 26.26 28.76
N LEU A 83 -22.29 25.19 28.03
CA LEU A 83 -23.64 24.97 27.48
C LEU A 83 -24.69 24.81 28.58
N LYS A 84 -24.34 24.17 29.69
CA LYS A 84 -25.21 24.12 30.87
C LYS A 84 -25.37 25.50 31.51
N ALA A 85 -24.29 26.27 31.58
CA ALA A 85 -24.30 27.64 32.08
C ALA A 85 -25.22 28.55 31.23
N LEU A 86 -25.22 28.41 29.89
CA LEU A 86 -26.06 29.19 28.99
C LEU A 86 -27.57 29.03 29.26
N LYS A 87 -28.01 27.90 29.82
CA LYS A 87 -29.42 27.66 30.14
C LYS A 87 -29.91 28.39 31.40
N ASN A 88 -28.99 28.93 32.20
CA ASN A 88 -29.34 29.65 33.41
C ASN A 88 -29.74 31.10 33.09
N PHE A 89 -30.67 31.66 33.86
CA PHE A 89 -30.96 33.08 33.82
C PHE A 89 -29.87 33.86 34.57
N TRP A 90 -28.98 34.52 33.84
CA TRP A 90 -27.83 35.24 34.40
C TRP A 90 -28.18 36.61 34.98
N ILE A 91 -29.21 37.25 34.44
CA ILE A 91 -29.62 38.60 34.83
C ILE A 91 -31.10 38.56 35.20
N PRO A 92 -31.45 38.63 36.50
CA PRO A 92 -32.84 38.68 36.94
C PRO A 92 -33.58 39.84 36.28
N GLU A 93 -34.82 39.62 35.86
CA GLU A 93 -35.68 40.66 35.25
C GLU A 93 -36.02 41.80 36.23
N THR A 94 -35.90 41.54 37.53
CA THR A 94 -36.21 42.49 38.60
C THR A 94 -35.22 43.67 38.70
N ILE A 95 -34.02 43.55 38.12
CA ILE A 95 -32.99 44.59 38.21
C ILE A 95 -33.16 45.60 37.07
N GLN A 96 -33.38 46.87 37.38
CA GLN A 96 -33.47 47.91 36.36
C GLN A 96 -32.04 48.27 35.90
N LEU A 97 -31.78 48.17 34.58
CA LEU A 97 -30.46 48.44 33.97
C LEU A 97 -30.46 49.76 33.19
N ASP A 98 -31.37 50.66 33.52
CA ASP A 98 -31.62 51.89 32.79
C ASP A 98 -30.82 53.10 33.30
N ASP A 99 -30.33 53.05 34.54
CA ASP A 99 -29.38 54.02 35.09
C ASP A 99 -27.95 53.41 35.16
N PRO A 100 -26.98 53.93 34.37
CA PRO A 100 -25.58 53.54 34.42
C PRO A 100 -24.91 53.69 35.80
N ASN A 101 -25.42 54.58 36.66
CA ASN A 101 -24.84 54.89 37.98
C ASN A 101 -25.51 54.14 39.13
N ALA A 102 -26.54 53.33 38.86
CA ALA A 102 -27.23 52.57 39.91
C ALA A 102 -26.26 51.61 40.62
N LYS A 103 -26.39 51.47 41.95
CA LYS A 103 -25.55 50.54 42.71
C LYS A 103 -25.77 49.08 42.29
N ASP A 104 -26.98 48.75 41.87
CA ASP A 104 -27.39 47.41 41.49
C ASP A 104 -26.68 46.93 40.22
N ILE A 105 -26.57 47.78 39.18
CA ILE A 105 -25.88 47.42 37.93
C ILE A 105 -24.37 47.18 38.16
N VAL A 106 -23.75 47.98 39.02
CA VAL A 106 -22.33 47.81 39.40
C VAL A 106 -22.14 46.52 40.21
N GLN A 107 -23.08 46.16 41.08
CA GLN A 107 -23.02 44.92 41.85
C GLN A 107 -23.20 43.68 40.97
N VAL A 108 -24.14 43.72 40.02
CA VAL A 108 -24.35 42.65 39.04
C VAL A 108 -23.10 42.47 38.18
N GLN A 109 -22.54 43.56 37.66
CA GLN A 109 -21.30 43.53 36.87
C GLN A 109 -20.15 42.83 37.62
N LYS A 110 -19.93 43.20 38.89
CA LYS A 110 -18.88 42.58 39.73
C LYS A 110 -19.15 41.11 40.03
N THR A 111 -20.40 40.73 40.21
CA THR A 111 -20.79 39.32 40.46
C THR A 111 -20.53 38.47 39.23
N LEU A 112 -20.96 38.95 38.06
CA LEU A 112 -20.74 38.30 36.77
C LEU A 112 -19.24 38.20 36.42
N ALA A 113 -18.44 39.21 36.74
CA ALA A 113 -16.99 39.18 36.55
C ALA A 113 -16.30 38.05 37.37
N ARG A 114 -16.85 37.67 38.53
CA ARG A 114 -16.25 36.67 39.42
C ARG A 114 -16.70 35.24 39.15
N ASP A 115 -17.86 35.04 38.51
CA ASP A 115 -18.45 33.72 38.28
C ASP A 115 -17.57 32.84 37.36
N GLY A 116 -16.84 33.47 36.45
CA GLY A 116 -15.83 32.81 35.63
C GLY A 116 -16.39 32.06 34.41
N ARG A 117 -17.71 31.95 34.24
CA ARG A 117 -18.35 31.45 33.02
C ARG A 117 -18.19 32.43 31.86
N LEU A 118 -18.17 31.90 30.64
CA LEU A 118 -17.95 32.70 29.44
C LEU A 118 -19.08 33.72 29.24
N ILE A 119 -20.33 33.27 29.37
CA ILE A 119 -21.51 34.14 29.30
C ILE A 119 -21.46 35.26 30.35
N ALA A 120 -21.13 34.92 31.61
CA ALA A 120 -21.07 35.88 32.69
C ALA A 120 -19.99 36.95 32.45
N ILE A 121 -18.80 36.55 32.02
CA ILE A 121 -17.70 37.47 31.71
C ILE A 121 -18.09 38.40 30.55
N ARG A 122 -18.68 37.85 29.48
CA ARG A 122 -19.11 38.67 28.33
C ARG A 122 -20.21 39.66 28.72
N CYS A 123 -21.22 39.22 29.47
CA CYS A 123 -22.25 40.12 30.00
C CYS A 123 -21.65 41.21 30.92
N SER A 124 -20.71 40.84 31.81
CA SER A 124 -20.01 41.79 32.68
C SER A 124 -19.26 42.87 31.89
N ARG A 125 -18.57 42.49 30.80
CA ARG A 125 -17.83 43.44 29.95
C ARG A 125 -18.77 44.38 29.20
N VAL A 126 -19.86 43.86 28.65
CA VAL A 126 -20.91 44.67 27.99
C VAL A 126 -21.55 45.65 28.97
N ILE A 127 -21.87 45.21 30.19
CA ILE A 127 -22.37 46.09 31.26
C ILE A 127 -21.31 47.13 31.65
N ALA A 128 -20.03 46.76 31.75
CA ALA A 128 -18.96 47.70 32.07
C ALA A 128 -18.82 48.81 31.03
N ALA A 129 -18.95 48.50 29.73
CA ALA A 129 -18.98 49.50 28.67
C ALA A 129 -20.20 50.41 28.77
N TYR A 130 -21.37 49.87 29.13
CA TYR A 130 -22.55 50.69 29.39
C TYR A 130 -22.34 51.65 30.58
N ILE A 131 -21.82 51.15 31.70
CA ILE A 131 -21.51 51.98 32.88
C ILE A 131 -20.52 53.10 32.55
N GLN A 132 -19.51 52.82 31.73
CA GLN A 132 -18.48 53.81 31.37
C GLN A 132 -18.96 54.85 30.36
N SER A 133 -19.76 54.45 29.38
CA SER A 133 -20.19 55.32 28.28
C SER A 133 -21.54 56.01 28.54
N GLY A 134 -22.38 55.41 29.39
CA GLY A 134 -23.77 55.81 29.59
C GLY A 134 -24.66 55.63 28.35
N ASN A 135 -24.20 54.92 27.32
CA ASN A 135 -24.90 54.81 26.03
C ASN A 135 -25.01 53.34 25.59
N ARG A 136 -26.21 52.91 25.20
CA ARG A 136 -26.45 51.55 24.68
C ARG A 136 -25.62 51.25 23.42
N LYS A 137 -25.38 52.25 22.56
CA LYS A 137 -24.59 52.07 21.33
C LYS A 137 -23.18 51.56 21.62
N ALA A 138 -22.48 52.16 22.58
CA ALA A 138 -21.13 51.74 22.96
C ALA A 138 -21.12 50.32 23.55
N ALA A 139 -22.14 49.94 24.32
CA ALA A 139 -22.28 48.57 24.82
C ALA A 139 -22.54 47.56 23.70
N SER A 140 -23.33 47.94 22.68
CA SER A 140 -23.60 47.12 21.50
C SER A 140 -22.35 46.94 20.63
N GLU A 141 -21.58 48.01 20.41
CA GLU A 141 -20.31 47.94 19.68
C GLU A 141 -19.32 47.01 20.38
N LEU A 142 -19.18 47.11 21.71
CA LEU A 142 -18.33 46.18 22.46
C LEU A 142 -18.83 44.73 22.37
N ALA A 143 -20.14 44.50 22.40
CA ALA A 143 -20.71 43.16 22.28
C ALA A 143 -20.37 42.50 20.92
N LEU A 144 -20.42 43.30 19.84
CA LEU A 144 -20.06 42.88 18.49
C LEU A 144 -18.55 42.61 18.36
N ASP A 145 -17.71 43.51 18.87
CA ASP A 145 -16.26 43.32 18.91
C ASP A 145 -15.89 42.03 19.66
N ASP A 146 -16.48 41.81 20.83
CA ASP A 146 -16.29 40.59 21.61
C ASP A 146 -16.73 39.33 20.84
N SER A 147 -17.88 39.36 20.17
CA SER A 147 -18.35 38.22 19.37
C SER A 147 -17.33 37.86 18.28
N SER A 148 -16.89 38.86 17.51
CA SER A 148 -15.91 38.67 16.43
C SER A 148 -14.56 38.13 16.94
N PHE A 149 -14.12 38.61 18.11
CA PHE A 149 -12.92 38.14 18.77
C PHE A 149 -13.02 36.65 19.16
N TYR A 150 -14.10 36.23 19.81
CA TYR A 150 -14.26 34.83 20.24
C TYR A 150 -14.43 33.87 19.06
N VAL A 151 -15.09 34.29 17.98
CA VAL A 151 -15.17 33.51 16.74
C VAL A 151 -13.78 33.30 16.16
N SER A 152 -12.99 34.37 16.02
CA SER A 152 -11.63 34.31 15.49
C SER A 152 -10.69 33.47 16.37
N ALA A 153 -10.80 33.62 17.70
CA ALA A 153 -10.04 32.83 18.66
C ALA A 153 -10.39 31.34 18.59
N SER A 154 -11.69 31.01 18.48
CA SER A 154 -12.16 29.64 18.26
C SER A 154 -11.55 29.05 17.00
N GLU A 155 -11.64 29.74 15.85
CA GLU A 155 -11.03 29.28 14.59
C GLU A 155 -9.52 29.03 14.71
N SER A 156 -8.81 29.95 15.36
CA SER A 156 -7.38 29.80 15.62
C SER A 156 -7.07 28.54 16.45
N SER A 157 -7.84 28.29 17.51
CA SER A 157 -7.64 27.14 18.40
C SER A 157 -7.79 25.77 17.71
N TYR A 158 -8.59 25.71 16.63
CA TYR A 158 -8.83 24.48 15.86
C TYR A 158 -7.86 24.29 14.68
N THR A 159 -7.02 25.26 14.37
CA THR A 159 -6.07 25.17 13.25
C THR A 159 -5.08 24.03 13.46
N PHE A 160 -4.48 23.93 14.65
CA PHE A 160 -3.51 22.88 14.97
C PHE A 160 -4.07 21.44 14.88
N PRO A 161 -5.21 21.09 15.52
CA PRO A 161 -5.76 19.74 15.40
C PRO A 161 -6.17 19.38 13.95
N ARG A 162 -6.61 20.37 13.14
CA ARG A 162 -6.89 20.13 11.71
C ARG A 162 -5.63 19.75 10.92
N ILE A 163 -4.50 20.42 11.21
CA ILE A 163 -3.21 20.06 10.60
C ILE A 163 -2.82 18.63 10.98
N LEU A 164 -3.01 18.22 12.24
CA LEU A 164 -2.71 16.85 12.66
C LEU A 164 -3.61 15.81 11.97
N ILE A 165 -4.91 16.08 11.81
CA ILE A 165 -5.82 15.20 11.06
C ILE A 165 -5.34 14.97 9.64
N TRP A 166 -4.83 16.02 8.98
CA TRP A 166 -4.26 15.94 7.64
C TRP A 166 -2.91 15.23 7.61
N ALA A 167 -2.09 15.38 8.65
CA ALA A 167 -0.80 14.73 8.76
C ALA A 167 -0.90 13.21 8.99
N ILE A 168 -1.96 12.71 9.64
CA ILE A 168 -2.12 11.27 9.91
C ILE A 168 -2.16 10.44 8.60
N PRO A 169 -3.01 10.73 7.59
CA PRO A 169 -2.99 10.04 6.30
C PRO A 169 -1.65 10.15 5.58
N LEU A 170 -0.97 11.30 5.68
CA LEU A 170 0.34 11.50 5.07
C LEU A 170 1.40 10.57 5.70
N LEU A 171 1.37 10.38 7.03
CA LEU A 171 2.21 9.38 7.71
C LEU A 171 1.90 7.96 7.24
N GLY A 172 0.62 7.62 7.03
CA GLY A 172 0.21 6.35 6.43
C GLY A 172 0.80 6.14 5.04
N PHE A 173 0.69 7.17 4.18
CA PHE A 173 1.26 7.17 2.84
C PHE A 173 2.79 7.01 2.85
N ILE A 174 3.48 7.73 3.74
CA ILE A 174 4.92 7.57 3.96
C ILE A 174 5.24 6.12 4.37
N GLY A 175 4.44 5.53 5.27
CA GLY A 175 4.57 4.12 5.67
C GLY A 175 4.43 3.16 4.49
N THR A 176 3.45 3.39 3.61
CA THR A 176 3.31 2.58 2.39
C THR A 176 4.49 2.70 1.45
N VAL A 177 5.00 3.92 1.25
CA VAL A 177 6.14 4.14 0.35
C VAL A 177 7.38 3.40 0.87
N PHE A 178 7.63 3.45 2.19
CA PHE A 178 8.71 2.68 2.80
C PHE A 178 8.48 1.16 2.68
N GLY A 179 7.29 0.66 3.01
CA GLY A 179 6.99 -0.78 2.94
C GLY A 179 7.07 -1.35 1.51
N ILE A 180 6.58 -0.62 0.51
CA ILE A 180 6.70 -0.99 -0.90
C ILE A 180 8.17 -0.93 -1.35
N SER A 181 8.90 0.12 -0.98
CA SER A 181 10.31 0.26 -1.35
C SER A 181 11.17 -0.86 -0.77
N GLU A 182 10.92 -1.26 0.49
CA GLU A 182 11.61 -2.37 1.13
C GLU A 182 11.28 -3.70 0.46
N ALA A 183 10.00 -3.94 0.15
CA ALA A 183 9.54 -5.12 -0.56
C ALA A 183 10.20 -5.27 -1.93
N VAL A 184 10.22 -4.19 -2.73
CA VAL A 184 10.83 -4.20 -4.08
C VAL A 184 12.34 -4.36 -4.01
N ASN A 185 13.03 -3.68 -3.09
CA ASN A 185 14.47 -3.80 -2.94
C ASN A 185 14.89 -5.22 -2.48
N GLY A 186 14.13 -5.81 -1.55
CA GLY A 186 14.33 -7.19 -1.11
C GLY A 186 14.17 -8.19 -2.24
N PHE A 187 13.19 -7.98 -3.12
CA PHE A 187 12.97 -8.84 -4.29
C PHE A 187 14.11 -8.76 -5.31
N SER A 188 14.52 -7.56 -5.69
CA SER A 188 15.60 -7.36 -6.66
C SER A 188 16.90 -8.01 -6.18
N GLY A 189 17.24 -7.84 -4.91
CA GLY A 189 18.43 -8.48 -4.31
C GLY A 189 18.32 -10.01 -4.21
N LEU A 190 17.11 -10.56 -4.06
CA LEU A 190 16.88 -12.01 -4.12
C LEU A 190 16.99 -12.54 -5.55
N LEU A 191 16.47 -11.81 -6.55
CA LEU A 191 16.58 -12.20 -7.96
C LEU A 191 18.04 -12.21 -8.45
N GLU A 192 18.87 -11.26 -8.02
CA GLU A 192 20.30 -11.24 -8.35
C GLU A 192 21.07 -12.43 -7.78
N LYS A 193 20.58 -13.02 -6.68
CA LYS A 193 21.22 -14.14 -5.97
C LYS A 193 20.54 -15.49 -6.20
N ALA A 194 19.39 -15.50 -6.87
CA ALA A 194 18.55 -16.68 -7.00
C ALA A 194 19.22 -17.70 -7.94
N ALA A 195 19.64 -18.83 -7.38
CA ALA A 195 20.19 -19.95 -8.15
C ALA A 195 19.11 -21.00 -8.53
N ASP A 196 18.02 -21.06 -7.75
CA ASP A 196 16.96 -22.05 -7.88
C ASP A 196 15.55 -21.44 -7.80
N VAL A 197 14.57 -22.12 -8.39
CA VAL A 197 13.14 -21.71 -8.43
C VAL A 197 12.52 -21.56 -7.04
N GLU A 198 12.99 -22.32 -6.04
CA GLU A 198 12.53 -22.25 -4.65
C GLU A 198 12.82 -20.86 -4.02
N GLN A 199 13.98 -20.27 -4.33
CA GLN A 199 14.38 -18.94 -3.82
C GLN A 199 13.56 -17.82 -4.47
N ILE A 200 13.15 -18.00 -5.73
CA ILE A 200 12.24 -17.07 -6.42
C ILE A 200 10.85 -17.10 -5.76
N LYS A 201 10.35 -18.30 -5.43
CA LYS A 201 9.07 -18.48 -4.72
C LYS A 201 9.10 -17.81 -3.34
N GLU A 202 10.19 -17.94 -2.60
CA GLU A 202 10.40 -17.26 -1.32
C GLU A 202 10.46 -15.73 -1.47
N GLY A 203 11.12 -15.25 -2.53
CA GLY A 203 11.14 -13.82 -2.87
C GLY A 203 9.75 -13.24 -3.13
N ILE A 204 8.90 -13.95 -3.88
CA ILE A 204 7.49 -13.53 -4.11
C ILE A 204 6.70 -13.48 -2.80
N GLY A 205 6.90 -14.45 -1.90
CA GLY A 205 6.26 -14.45 -0.58
C GLY A 205 6.67 -13.24 0.28
N THR A 206 7.97 -12.89 0.24
CA THR A 206 8.53 -11.74 0.95
C THR A 206 7.94 -10.42 0.42
N VAL A 207 7.86 -10.25 -0.90
CA VAL A 207 7.23 -9.08 -1.54
C VAL A 207 5.77 -8.94 -1.16
N THR A 208 5.02 -10.06 -1.24
CA THR A 208 3.59 -10.07 -0.93
C THR A 208 3.34 -9.65 0.51
N THR A 209 4.21 -10.09 1.43
CA THR A 209 4.16 -9.70 2.84
C THR A 209 4.50 -8.22 3.05
N GLY A 210 5.56 -7.72 2.41
CA GLY A 210 5.94 -6.30 2.47
C GLY A 210 4.87 -5.36 1.90
N LEU A 211 4.20 -5.79 0.83
CA LEU A 211 3.06 -5.07 0.26
C LEU A 211 1.84 -5.07 1.20
N ALA A 212 1.56 -6.21 1.86
CA ALA A 212 0.49 -6.28 2.86
C ALA A 212 0.77 -5.36 4.06
N ILE A 213 2.02 -5.33 4.55
CA ILE A 213 2.50 -4.41 5.59
C ILE A 213 2.24 -2.96 5.20
N ALA A 214 2.59 -2.58 3.97
CA ALA A 214 2.35 -1.25 3.44
C ALA A 214 0.85 -0.91 3.47
N PHE A 215 -0.02 -1.77 2.94
CA PHE A 215 -1.46 -1.49 2.96
C PHE A 215 -2.04 -1.36 4.37
N ASP A 216 -1.59 -2.20 5.30
CA ASP A 216 -1.98 -2.14 6.72
C ASP A 216 -1.65 -0.76 7.34
N THR A 217 -0.48 -0.18 7.04
CA THR A 217 -0.06 1.11 7.61
C THR A 217 -0.96 2.25 7.15
N THR A 218 -1.33 2.26 5.87
CA THR A 218 -2.25 3.26 5.32
C THR A 218 -3.67 3.05 5.83
N LEU A 219 -4.14 1.81 5.89
CA LEU A 219 -5.48 1.49 6.40
C LEU A 219 -5.66 2.01 7.83
N LEU A 220 -4.70 1.74 8.71
CA LEU A 220 -4.74 2.22 10.09
C LEU A 220 -4.73 3.75 10.16
N ALA A 221 -3.87 4.42 9.40
CA ALA A 221 -3.79 5.87 9.39
C ALA A 221 -5.11 6.52 8.92
N LEU A 222 -5.70 6.03 7.84
CA LEU A 222 -6.99 6.52 7.34
C LEU A 222 -8.11 6.27 8.35
N PHE A 223 -8.14 5.09 8.96
CA PHE A 223 -9.12 4.75 9.99
C PHE A 223 -9.00 5.70 11.19
N LEU A 224 -7.80 5.92 11.72
CA LEU A 224 -7.54 6.84 12.82
C LEU A 224 -7.92 8.28 12.46
N SER A 225 -7.58 8.74 11.25
CA SER A 225 -7.91 10.09 10.77
C SER A 225 -9.41 10.33 10.77
N VAL A 226 -10.20 9.41 10.19
CA VAL A 226 -11.67 9.49 10.19
C VAL A 226 -12.22 9.43 11.61
N LEU A 227 -11.68 8.53 12.44
CA LEU A 227 -12.12 8.34 13.84
C LEU A 227 -12.00 9.61 14.67
N VAL A 228 -10.91 10.38 14.50
CA VAL A 228 -10.70 11.63 15.27
C VAL A 228 -11.29 12.87 14.61
N MET A 229 -11.48 12.84 13.28
CA MET A 229 -12.06 13.96 12.52
C MET A 229 -13.53 14.19 12.84
N ILE A 230 -14.34 13.13 12.93
CA ILE A 230 -15.78 13.26 13.19
C ILE A 230 -16.06 13.95 14.54
N PRO A 231 -15.45 13.54 15.67
CA PRO A 231 -15.60 14.23 16.95
C PRO A 231 -15.10 15.68 16.90
N LEU A 232 -14.01 15.97 16.18
CA LEU A 232 -13.48 17.34 16.07
C LEU A 232 -14.53 18.27 15.48
N VAL A 233 -15.08 17.91 14.32
CA VAL A 233 -16.11 18.71 13.63
C VAL A 233 -17.36 18.88 14.50
N ALA A 234 -17.75 17.85 15.25
CA ALA A 234 -18.88 17.94 16.17
C ALA A 234 -18.62 18.94 17.30
N ILE A 235 -17.42 18.95 17.88
CA ILE A 235 -17.03 19.86 18.97
C ILE A 235 -16.91 21.29 18.46
N GLU A 236 -16.30 21.50 17.29
CA GLU A 236 -16.28 22.81 16.61
C GLU A 236 -17.69 23.37 16.45
N ARG A 237 -18.63 22.54 15.96
CA ARG A 237 -20.03 22.94 15.80
C ARG A 237 -20.71 23.25 17.13
N LEU A 238 -20.40 22.50 18.20
CA LEU A 238 -20.92 22.77 19.54
C LEU A 238 -20.39 24.11 20.10
N GLU A 239 -19.10 24.41 19.88
CA GLU A 239 -18.50 25.68 20.27
C GLU A 239 -19.11 26.86 19.50
N SER A 240 -19.27 26.76 18.18
CA SER A 240 -19.95 27.79 17.39
C SER A 240 -21.39 28.03 17.86
N ARG A 241 -22.13 26.97 18.19
CA ARG A 241 -23.49 27.08 18.74
C ARG A 241 -23.52 27.73 20.11
N LEU A 242 -22.55 27.43 20.97
CA LEU A 242 -22.42 28.08 22.27
C LEU A 242 -22.16 29.58 22.11
N LEU A 243 -21.19 29.96 21.27
CA LEU A 243 -20.85 31.37 21.03
C LEU A 243 -22.04 32.15 20.47
N LEU A 244 -22.71 31.60 19.46
CA LEU A 244 -23.94 32.17 18.91
C LEU A 244 -25.05 32.29 19.96
N GLY A 245 -25.23 31.26 20.80
CA GLY A 245 -26.21 31.28 21.88
C GLY A 245 -25.94 32.39 22.90
N ILE A 246 -24.68 32.66 23.21
CA ILE A 246 -24.28 33.78 24.08
C ILE A 246 -24.57 35.13 23.39
N ASP A 247 -24.28 35.25 22.10
CA ASP A 247 -24.57 36.48 21.34
C ASP A 247 -26.07 36.78 21.29
N VAL A 248 -26.89 35.75 21.05
CA VAL A 248 -28.35 35.84 21.10
C VAL A 248 -28.81 36.26 22.49
N TYR A 249 -28.27 35.66 23.56
CA TYR A 249 -28.61 36.05 24.93
C TYR A 249 -28.30 37.53 25.20
N ILE A 250 -27.13 38.02 24.78
CA ILE A 250 -26.72 39.42 24.97
C ILE A 250 -27.64 40.36 24.18
N ASN A 251 -27.92 40.05 22.92
CA ASN A 251 -28.74 40.90 22.04
C ASN A 251 -30.22 40.91 22.43
N ASP A 252 -30.77 39.78 22.85
CA ASP A 252 -32.21 39.65 23.13
C ASP A 252 -32.56 39.99 24.58
N HIS A 253 -31.67 39.70 25.54
CA HIS A 253 -31.98 39.83 26.97
C HIS A 253 -31.20 40.92 27.70
N LEU A 254 -29.99 41.29 27.24
CA LEU A 254 -29.16 42.29 27.93
C LEU A 254 -29.26 43.68 27.29
N LEU A 255 -28.89 43.82 26.02
CA LEU A 255 -28.86 45.12 25.33
C LEU A 255 -30.19 45.89 25.33
N PRO A 256 -31.37 45.24 25.18
CA PRO A 256 -32.65 45.94 25.17
C PRO A 256 -32.97 46.65 26.49
N ARG A 257 -32.31 46.27 27.59
CA ARG A 257 -32.54 46.82 28.93
C ARG A 257 -31.73 48.09 29.20
N PHE A 258 -30.80 48.47 28.32
CA PHE A 258 -30.04 49.71 28.42
C PHE A 258 -30.80 50.88 27.78
N LYS A 259 -30.82 52.04 28.45
CA LYS A 259 -31.33 53.29 27.88
C LYS A 259 -30.25 54.03 27.09
N ASP A 260 -30.67 54.67 26.01
CA ASP A 260 -29.88 55.71 25.37
C ASP A 260 -29.91 56.97 26.25
N LYS A 261 -28.76 57.65 26.33
CA LYS A 261 -28.69 58.95 26.99
C LYS A 261 -29.39 59.97 26.09
N THR A 262 -30.61 60.33 26.43
CA THR A 262 -31.32 61.44 25.76
C THR A 262 -30.71 62.76 26.24
N ASP A 263 -29.67 63.24 25.55
CA ASP A 263 -28.97 64.50 25.87
C ASP A 263 -29.74 65.76 25.37
N LEU A 264 -31.05 65.65 25.15
CA LEU A 264 -31.89 66.78 24.75
C LEU A 264 -32.86 67.12 25.87
N ASP A 265 -32.49 68.11 26.70
CA ASP A 265 -33.41 68.76 27.62
C ASP A 265 -34.29 69.73 26.83
N GLU A 266 -35.47 69.26 26.41
CA GLU A 266 -36.49 70.02 25.69
C GLU A 266 -36.83 71.32 26.42
N GLN A 267 -36.73 71.35 27.75
CA GLN A 267 -36.99 72.54 28.58
C GLN A 267 -35.80 73.50 28.68
N ALA A 268 -34.57 73.07 28.40
CA ALA A 268 -33.40 73.94 28.30
C ALA A 268 -33.40 74.67 26.95
N ILE A 269 -33.87 74.01 25.89
CA ILE A 269 -34.06 74.60 24.56
C ILE A 269 -35.15 75.68 24.62
N ASP A 270 -36.30 75.36 25.21
CA ASP A 270 -37.39 76.35 25.36
C ASP A 270 -36.98 77.53 26.24
N ARG A 271 -36.25 77.31 27.34
CA ARG A 271 -35.75 78.40 28.19
C ARG A 271 -34.66 79.25 27.54
N ALA A 272 -33.81 78.66 26.70
CA ALA A 272 -32.82 79.40 25.93
C ALA A 272 -33.48 80.29 24.87
N ILE A 273 -34.56 79.81 24.25
CA ILE A 273 -35.37 80.55 23.27
C ILE A 273 -36.14 81.68 23.97
N ASP A 274 -36.83 81.40 25.08
CA ASP A 274 -37.65 82.41 25.79
C ASP A 274 -36.81 83.53 26.41
N LYS A 275 -35.61 83.20 26.89
CA LYS A 275 -34.67 84.18 27.47
C LYS A 275 -34.03 85.05 26.40
N ALA A 276 -33.69 84.48 25.24
CA ALA A 276 -33.16 85.24 24.10
C ALA A 276 -34.21 86.19 23.48
N VAL A 277 -35.49 85.82 23.50
CA VAL A 277 -36.59 86.62 22.93
C VAL A 277 -36.96 87.81 23.84
N LYS A 278 -36.90 87.66 25.18
CA LYS A 278 -37.27 88.75 26.11
C LYS A 278 -36.18 89.79 26.36
N GLU A 279 -34.91 89.44 26.18
CA GLU A 279 -33.79 90.26 26.67
C GLU A 279 -33.24 91.24 25.60
N HIS A 280 -33.63 91.11 24.32
CA HIS A 280 -32.91 91.77 23.20
C HIS A 280 -33.76 92.44 22.09
N LEU A 281 -35.06 92.73 22.30
CA LEU A 281 -35.87 93.46 21.31
C LEU A 281 -36.10 94.94 21.70
N PRO A 282 -35.33 95.90 21.14
CA PRO A 282 -35.65 97.32 21.19
C PRO A 282 -36.63 97.74 20.07
N GLU A 283 -37.23 98.92 20.22
CA GLU A 283 -38.25 99.50 19.32
C GLU A 283 -37.85 99.50 17.82
N PRO A 284 -38.77 99.20 16.88
CA PRO A 284 -38.48 98.81 15.49
C PRO A 284 -37.69 99.84 14.65
N GLU A 285 -37.80 101.13 14.97
CA GLU A 285 -37.23 102.21 14.16
C GLU A 285 -35.73 102.46 14.42
N ALA A 286 -35.18 102.01 15.56
CA ALA A 286 -33.76 102.17 15.91
C ALA A 286 -32.85 101.07 15.32
N LEU A 287 -33.43 99.96 14.85
CA LEU A 287 -32.70 98.77 14.40
C LEU A 287 -32.32 98.79 12.92
N ILE A 288 -32.91 99.66 12.10
CA ILE A 288 -32.82 99.55 10.64
C ILE A 288 -31.38 99.79 10.13
N LYS A 289 -30.66 100.77 10.70
CA LYS A 289 -29.29 101.11 10.27
C LYS A 289 -28.23 100.09 10.72
N PRO A 290 -28.15 99.71 12.02
CA PRO A 290 -27.20 98.69 12.45
C PRO A 290 -27.52 97.31 11.89
N ALA A 291 -28.81 96.94 11.76
CA ALA A 291 -29.17 95.63 11.22
C ALA A 291 -28.76 95.49 9.75
N HIS A 292 -28.77 96.57 8.94
CA HIS A 292 -28.23 96.52 7.59
C HIS A 292 -26.71 96.36 7.57
N GLU A 293 -25.96 97.01 8.46
CA GLU A 293 -24.51 96.83 8.57
C GLU A 293 -24.12 95.43 9.10
N TYR A 294 -24.79 94.94 10.14
CA TYR A 294 -24.60 93.59 10.67
C TYR A 294 -25.05 92.52 9.67
N ALA A 295 -26.18 92.68 8.99
CA ALA A 295 -26.62 91.76 7.94
C ALA A 295 -25.65 91.76 6.76
N ARG A 296 -25.08 92.91 6.40
CA ARG A 296 -24.05 92.99 5.34
C ARG A 296 -22.77 92.30 5.77
N GLN A 297 -22.26 92.57 6.98
CA GLN A 297 -21.05 91.90 7.49
C GLN A 297 -21.26 90.39 7.68
N ALA A 298 -22.39 89.97 8.25
CA ALA A 298 -22.75 88.57 8.40
C ALA A 298 -22.94 87.87 7.05
N ALA A 299 -23.61 88.49 6.08
CA ALA A 299 -23.73 87.95 4.73
C ALA A 299 -22.37 87.83 4.04
N THR A 300 -21.45 88.78 4.27
CA THR A 300 -20.10 88.73 3.69
C THR A 300 -19.24 87.64 4.34
N ALA A 301 -19.28 87.52 5.67
CA ALA A 301 -18.56 86.48 6.41
C ALA A 301 -19.11 85.08 6.11
N LEU A 302 -20.44 84.95 6.01
CA LEU A 302 -21.10 83.70 5.68
C LEU A 302 -20.85 83.32 4.22
N ALA A 303 -20.82 84.28 3.28
CA ALA A 303 -20.43 84.03 1.90
C ALA A 303 -18.94 83.60 1.80
N GLN A 304 -18.02 84.25 2.52
CA GLN A 304 -16.60 83.85 2.54
C GLN A 304 -16.40 82.45 3.13
N ASN A 305 -17.04 82.17 4.27
CA ASN A 305 -16.96 80.86 4.91
C ASN A 305 -17.64 79.77 4.07
N PHE A 306 -18.80 80.05 3.48
CA PHE A 306 -19.50 79.13 2.60
C PHE A 306 -18.67 78.82 1.35
N VAL A 307 -18.09 79.83 0.70
CA VAL A 307 -17.18 79.61 -0.44
C VAL A 307 -15.98 78.79 -0.03
N SER A 308 -15.34 79.08 1.12
CA SER A 308 -14.21 78.29 1.63
C SER A 308 -14.56 76.83 1.89
N GLU A 309 -15.69 76.56 2.54
CA GLU A 309 -16.09 75.20 2.91
C GLU A 309 -16.58 74.40 1.69
N VAL A 310 -17.27 75.06 0.75
CA VAL A 310 -17.64 74.46 -0.55
C VAL A 310 -16.41 74.17 -1.40
N SER A 311 -15.38 75.03 -1.36
CA SER A 311 -14.10 74.80 -2.05
C SER A 311 -13.40 73.55 -1.49
N LYS A 312 -13.35 73.40 -0.16
CA LYS A 312 -12.78 72.19 0.48
C LYS A 312 -13.57 70.94 0.12
N LEU A 313 -14.91 71.01 0.10
CA LEU A 313 -15.76 69.89 -0.33
C LEU A 313 -15.54 69.51 -1.80
N GLN A 314 -15.34 70.49 -2.69
CA GLN A 314 -14.97 70.22 -4.07
C GLN A 314 -13.59 69.56 -4.19
N GLU A 315 -12.62 69.98 -3.38
CA GLU A 315 -11.28 69.38 -3.36
C GLU A 315 -11.29 67.95 -2.81
N VAL A 316 -12.06 67.70 -1.75
CA VAL A 316 -12.25 66.34 -1.20
C VAL A 316 -12.94 65.45 -2.22
N ASN A 317 -14.00 65.94 -2.87
CA ASN A 317 -14.70 65.18 -3.93
C ASN A 317 -13.80 64.90 -5.13
N SER A 318 -12.97 65.85 -5.57
CA SER A 318 -12.05 65.61 -6.68
C SER A 318 -10.99 64.56 -6.33
N LYS A 319 -10.40 64.62 -5.14
CA LYS A 319 -9.46 63.61 -4.61
C LYS A 319 -10.12 62.24 -4.50
N LEU A 320 -11.37 62.17 -4.05
CA LEU A 320 -12.11 60.93 -3.88
C LEU A 320 -12.45 60.30 -5.25
N ILE A 321 -12.82 61.10 -6.24
CA ILE A 321 -13.02 60.66 -7.64
C ILE A 321 -11.70 60.13 -8.22
N GLU A 322 -10.58 60.81 -7.97
CA GLU A 322 -9.25 60.38 -8.45
C GLU A 322 -8.81 59.06 -7.81
N GLN A 323 -9.01 58.91 -6.50
CA GLN A 323 -8.72 57.67 -5.78
C GLN A 323 -9.60 56.50 -6.26
N ILE A 324 -10.90 56.72 -6.44
CA ILE A 324 -11.80 55.72 -7.03
C ILE A 324 -11.32 55.34 -8.43
N GLY A 325 -10.88 56.31 -9.25
CA GLY A 325 -10.32 56.06 -10.58
C GLY A 325 -9.00 55.28 -10.56
N GLN A 326 -8.15 55.49 -9.55
CA GLN A 326 -6.93 54.68 -9.34
C GLN A 326 -7.27 53.25 -8.90
N VAL A 327 -8.13 53.08 -7.89
CA VAL A 327 -8.55 51.77 -7.40
C VAL A 327 -9.21 50.95 -8.50
N ASN A 328 -10.05 51.57 -9.32
CA ASN A 328 -10.73 50.89 -10.43
C ASN A 328 -9.73 50.46 -11.54
N ARG A 329 -8.69 51.26 -11.83
CA ARG A 329 -7.62 50.87 -12.76
C ARG A 329 -6.79 49.71 -12.22
N MET A 330 -6.38 49.78 -10.95
CA MET A 330 -5.63 48.69 -10.31
C MET A 330 -6.45 47.39 -10.29
N ALA A 331 -7.74 47.48 -9.95
CA ALA A 331 -8.64 46.33 -9.99
C ALA A 331 -8.81 45.73 -11.40
N LEU A 332 -8.84 46.58 -12.44
CA LEU A 332 -8.87 46.12 -13.84
C LEU A 332 -7.56 45.46 -14.27
N GLU A 333 -6.41 46.02 -13.89
CA GLU A 333 -5.08 45.46 -14.15
C GLU A 333 -4.88 44.12 -13.44
N ASP A 334 -5.21 44.03 -12.15
CA ASP A 334 -5.14 42.79 -11.38
C ASP A 334 -6.05 41.71 -11.97
N ARG A 335 -7.28 42.09 -12.37
CA ARG A 335 -8.20 41.15 -13.02
C ARG A 335 -7.63 40.64 -14.34
N TYR A 336 -7.04 41.52 -15.15
CA TYR A 336 -6.40 41.14 -16.40
C TYR A 336 -5.21 40.20 -16.16
N ALA A 337 -4.30 40.57 -15.26
CA ALA A 337 -3.13 39.77 -14.89
C ALA A 337 -3.53 38.38 -14.37
N TYR A 338 -4.56 38.31 -13.52
CA TYR A 338 -5.08 37.06 -13.00
C TYR A 338 -5.67 36.17 -14.10
N THR A 339 -6.46 36.75 -15.03
CA THR A 339 -7.01 35.98 -16.15
C THR A 339 -5.94 35.46 -17.10
N THR A 340 -4.92 36.26 -17.40
CA THR A 340 -3.78 35.83 -18.23
C THR A 340 -2.96 34.74 -17.53
N ALA A 341 -2.76 34.84 -16.21
CA ALA A 341 -2.07 33.81 -15.43
C ALA A 341 -2.83 32.47 -15.44
N LEU A 342 -4.16 32.50 -15.28
CA LEU A 342 -5.01 31.32 -15.37
C LEU A 342 -4.98 30.68 -16.77
N GLU A 343 -5.03 31.50 -17.81
CA GLU A 343 -4.99 31.02 -19.19
C GLU A 343 -3.62 30.40 -19.54
N LYS A 344 -2.54 31.02 -19.07
CA LYS A 344 -1.18 30.45 -19.16
C LYS A 344 -1.08 29.13 -18.41
N GLN A 345 -1.60 29.05 -17.18
CA GLN A 345 -1.60 27.82 -16.38
C GLN A 345 -2.40 26.71 -17.06
N LYS A 346 -3.56 27.03 -17.65
CA LYS A 346 -4.37 26.08 -18.42
C LYS A 346 -3.61 25.53 -19.62
N ASN A 347 -2.94 26.39 -20.39
CA ASN A 347 -2.12 25.97 -21.53
C ASN A 347 -0.94 25.09 -21.11
N THR A 348 -0.24 25.45 -20.01
CA THR A 348 0.83 24.61 -19.45
C THR A 348 0.30 23.23 -19.05
N ASN A 349 -0.85 23.18 -18.38
CA ASN A 349 -1.47 21.91 -18.00
C ASN A 349 -1.89 21.06 -19.21
N GLN A 350 -2.43 21.69 -20.26
CA GLN A 350 -2.77 20.98 -21.50
C GLN A 350 -1.54 20.40 -22.20
N ASN A 351 -0.42 21.14 -22.23
CA ASN A 351 0.84 20.65 -22.78
C ASN A 351 1.40 19.48 -21.96
N LEU A 352 1.38 19.58 -20.62
CA LEU A 352 1.80 18.49 -19.74
C LEU A 352 0.95 17.23 -19.94
N ILE A 353 -0.37 17.37 -20.10
CA ILE A 353 -1.25 16.24 -20.40
C ILE A 353 -0.90 15.61 -21.75
N ALA A 354 -0.58 16.41 -22.77
CA ALA A 354 -0.18 15.91 -24.09
C ALA A 354 1.16 15.15 -24.02
N GLU A 355 2.15 15.67 -23.28
CA GLU A 355 3.44 14.99 -23.06
C GLU A 355 3.27 13.67 -22.31
N ILE A 356 2.50 13.66 -21.22
CA ILE A 356 2.20 12.42 -20.46
C ILE A 356 1.53 11.40 -21.38
N ARG A 357 0.59 11.82 -22.24
CA ARG A 357 -0.07 10.92 -23.19
C ARG A 357 0.91 10.31 -24.19
N GLY A 358 1.85 11.10 -24.71
CA GLY A 358 2.91 10.63 -25.59
C GLY A 358 3.84 9.61 -24.91
N ILE A 359 4.22 9.86 -23.65
CA ILE A 359 5.02 8.91 -22.85
C ILE A 359 4.24 7.61 -22.63
N VAL A 360 2.95 7.68 -22.31
CA VAL A 360 2.10 6.50 -22.11
C VAL A 360 1.97 5.68 -23.40
N GLU A 361 1.80 6.32 -24.56
CA GLU A 361 1.79 5.64 -25.85
C GLU A 361 3.13 4.98 -26.18
N ALA A 362 4.24 5.67 -25.92
CA ALA A 362 5.59 5.10 -26.10
C ALA A 362 5.83 3.87 -25.21
N ILE A 363 5.43 3.92 -23.93
CA ILE A 363 5.50 2.78 -23.00
C ILE A 363 4.62 1.62 -23.50
N LYS A 364 3.40 1.90 -23.96
CA LYS A 364 2.49 0.89 -24.50
C LYS A 364 3.09 0.22 -25.74
N GLY A 365 3.65 1.01 -26.66
CA GLY A 365 4.32 0.50 -27.86
C GLY A 365 5.53 -0.39 -27.53
N ASN A 366 6.39 0.07 -26.61
CA ASN A 366 7.54 -0.72 -26.15
C ASN A 366 7.10 -2.05 -25.52
N ASN A 367 6.11 -2.02 -24.62
CA ASN A 367 5.63 -3.24 -23.96
C ASN A 367 5.05 -4.26 -24.97
N VAL A 368 4.31 -3.80 -25.98
CA VAL A 368 3.79 -4.68 -27.05
C VAL A 368 4.94 -5.30 -27.84
N SER A 369 5.95 -4.51 -28.24
CA SER A 369 7.10 -5.02 -28.99
C SER A 369 7.95 -6.02 -28.19
N VAL A 370 8.06 -5.84 -26.87
CA VAL A 370 8.76 -6.76 -25.97
C VAL A 370 7.99 -8.08 -25.87
N LEU A 371 6.67 -8.03 -25.74
CA LEU A 371 5.82 -9.23 -25.71
C LEU A 371 5.87 -10.01 -27.03
N GLU A 372 5.88 -9.33 -28.18
CA GLU A 372 6.04 -9.99 -29.48
C GLU A 372 7.41 -10.67 -29.62
N LYS A 373 8.50 -9.97 -29.28
CA LYS A 373 9.85 -10.56 -29.28
C LYS A 373 9.95 -11.75 -28.33
N GLN A 374 9.35 -11.67 -27.14
CA GLN A 374 9.34 -12.77 -26.18
C GLN A 374 8.58 -13.98 -26.73
N LYS A 375 7.46 -13.76 -27.43
CA LYS A 375 6.67 -14.82 -28.07
C LYS A 375 7.44 -15.49 -29.22
N GLU A 376 8.15 -14.72 -30.03
CA GLU A 376 9.00 -15.23 -31.10
C GLU A 376 10.14 -16.09 -30.55
N ILE A 377 10.85 -15.60 -29.51
CA ILE A 377 11.89 -16.37 -28.81
C ILE A 377 11.32 -17.68 -28.25
N HIS A 378 10.15 -17.65 -27.61
CA HIS A 378 9.50 -18.86 -27.10
C HIS A 378 9.16 -19.87 -28.20
N GLN A 379 8.67 -19.40 -29.36
CA GLN A 379 8.35 -20.29 -30.49
C GLN A 379 9.61 -20.93 -31.07
N THR A 380 10.69 -20.16 -31.22
CA THR A 380 11.98 -20.68 -31.69
C THR A 380 12.54 -21.73 -30.71
N LEU A 381 12.54 -21.43 -29.41
CA LEU A 381 13.02 -22.36 -28.38
C LEU A 381 12.21 -23.68 -28.36
N LEU A 382 10.88 -23.59 -28.49
CA LEU A 382 10.02 -24.77 -28.59
C LEU A 382 10.28 -25.58 -29.87
N GLY A 383 10.65 -24.93 -30.96
CA GLY A 383 11.09 -25.57 -32.20
C GLY A 383 12.39 -26.34 -32.01
N GLU A 384 13.41 -25.69 -31.46
CA GLU A 384 14.72 -26.31 -31.17
C GLU A 384 14.60 -27.51 -30.22
N ILE A 385 13.79 -27.39 -29.16
CA ILE A 385 13.51 -28.51 -28.24
C ILE A 385 12.84 -29.66 -28.97
N ARG A 386 11.88 -29.38 -29.87
CA ARG A 386 11.19 -30.42 -30.64
C ARG A 386 12.14 -31.14 -31.58
N ASP A 387 13.01 -30.41 -32.26
CA ASP A 387 14.02 -30.99 -33.14
C ASP A 387 15.01 -31.86 -32.37
N LEU A 388 15.49 -31.38 -31.21
CA LEU A 388 16.38 -32.15 -30.33
C LEU A 388 15.70 -33.45 -29.85
N ILE A 389 14.44 -33.40 -29.44
CA ILE A 389 13.65 -34.59 -29.09
C ILE A 389 13.54 -35.54 -30.29
N GLY A 390 13.34 -35.01 -31.50
CA GLY A 390 13.30 -35.77 -32.74
C GLY A 390 14.62 -36.50 -33.03
N THR A 391 15.75 -35.79 -32.90
CA THR A 391 17.10 -36.36 -33.05
C THR A 391 17.32 -37.47 -32.03
N VAL A 392 17.06 -37.22 -30.74
CA VAL A 392 17.24 -38.22 -29.68
C VAL A 392 16.37 -39.46 -29.93
N LYS A 393 15.12 -39.29 -30.35
CA LYS A 393 14.22 -40.40 -30.67
C LYS A 393 14.73 -41.22 -31.86
N THR A 394 15.27 -40.57 -32.88
CA THR A 394 15.81 -41.23 -34.08
C THR A 394 17.09 -42.00 -33.73
N THR A 395 18.02 -41.37 -33.02
CA THR A 395 19.25 -42.02 -32.54
C THR A 395 18.94 -43.20 -31.63
N HIS A 396 17.94 -43.10 -30.75
CA HIS A 396 17.52 -44.21 -29.90
C HIS A 396 16.93 -45.37 -30.72
N ALA A 397 16.11 -45.08 -31.73
CA ALA A 397 15.53 -46.10 -32.62
C ALA A 397 16.61 -46.80 -33.46
N GLU A 398 17.56 -46.05 -34.03
CA GLU A 398 18.71 -46.58 -34.76
C GLU A 398 19.58 -47.46 -33.87
N MET A 399 19.88 -47.01 -32.65
CA MET A 399 20.67 -47.76 -31.67
C MET A 399 19.97 -49.06 -31.25
N SER A 400 18.67 -49.01 -30.97
CA SER A 400 17.88 -50.20 -30.65
C SER A 400 17.86 -51.20 -31.82
N THR A 401 17.72 -50.71 -33.05
CA THR A 401 17.75 -51.56 -34.25
C THR A 401 19.13 -52.19 -34.46
N SER A 402 20.19 -51.42 -34.24
CA SER A 402 21.58 -51.90 -34.27
C SER A 402 21.83 -53.00 -33.24
N PHE A 403 21.37 -52.84 -31.99
CA PHE A 403 21.48 -53.87 -30.95
C PHE A 403 20.75 -55.16 -31.29
N VAL A 404 19.52 -55.06 -31.83
CA VAL A 404 18.77 -56.24 -32.28
C VAL A 404 19.50 -56.95 -33.41
N SER A 405 20.00 -56.20 -34.40
CA SER A 405 20.78 -56.75 -35.52
C SER A 405 22.06 -57.43 -35.05
N GLN A 406 22.82 -56.80 -34.15
CA GLN A 406 24.02 -57.42 -33.55
C GLN A 406 23.68 -58.70 -32.80
N THR A 407 22.60 -58.70 -32.00
CA THR A 407 22.14 -59.88 -31.26
C THR A 407 21.76 -61.02 -32.20
N GLN A 408 21.05 -60.73 -33.29
CA GLN A 408 20.71 -61.71 -34.33
C GLN A 408 21.96 -62.26 -35.03
N GLN A 409 22.93 -61.41 -35.36
CA GLN A 409 24.19 -61.84 -35.95
C GLN A 409 24.99 -62.75 -34.99
N ILE A 410 25.03 -62.42 -33.70
CA ILE A 410 25.67 -63.25 -32.68
C ILE A 410 24.97 -64.62 -32.60
N ASN A 411 23.65 -64.65 -32.52
CA ASN A 411 22.88 -65.90 -32.49
C ASN A 411 23.13 -66.75 -33.75
N ALA A 412 23.11 -66.14 -34.95
CA ALA A 412 23.39 -66.85 -36.19
C ALA A 412 24.83 -67.41 -36.24
N ARG A 413 25.82 -66.71 -35.68
CA ARG A 413 27.19 -67.21 -35.55
C ARG A 413 27.26 -68.36 -34.55
N LEU A 414 26.57 -68.25 -33.42
CA LEU A 414 26.50 -69.29 -32.39
C LEU A 414 25.87 -70.58 -32.95
N GLU A 415 24.82 -70.44 -33.74
CA GLU A 415 24.11 -71.56 -34.36
C GLU A 415 24.96 -72.26 -35.42
N ARG A 416 25.68 -71.51 -36.28
CA ARG A 416 26.66 -72.10 -37.21
C ARG A 416 27.79 -72.81 -36.48
N ALA A 417 28.29 -72.24 -35.38
CA ALA A 417 29.32 -72.89 -34.57
C ALA A 417 28.79 -74.20 -33.95
N SER A 418 27.55 -74.21 -33.47
CA SER A 418 26.87 -75.41 -32.95
C SER A 418 26.69 -76.48 -34.04
N GLN A 419 26.30 -76.09 -35.26
CA GLN A 419 26.19 -77.02 -36.38
C GLN A 419 27.55 -77.62 -36.77
N MET A 420 28.62 -76.81 -36.83
CA MET A 420 29.97 -77.30 -37.08
C MET A 420 30.48 -78.24 -35.98
N LEU A 421 30.15 -77.95 -34.71
CA LEU A 421 30.42 -78.85 -33.59
C LEU A 421 29.66 -80.17 -33.77
N GLY A 422 28.38 -80.12 -34.15
CA GLY A 422 27.57 -81.30 -34.47
C GLY A 422 28.20 -82.15 -35.59
N THR A 423 28.65 -81.54 -36.68
CA THR A 423 29.32 -82.26 -37.77
C THR A 423 30.65 -82.86 -37.33
N ARG A 424 31.44 -82.15 -36.51
CA ARG A 424 32.70 -82.68 -35.96
C ARG A 424 32.47 -83.87 -35.05
N ILE A 425 31.40 -83.85 -34.25
CA ILE A 425 31.00 -84.98 -33.39
C ILE A 425 30.60 -86.18 -34.26
N ALA A 426 29.80 -85.97 -35.31
CA ALA A 426 29.40 -87.04 -36.23
C ALA A 426 30.61 -87.65 -36.98
N ASP A 427 31.56 -86.82 -37.41
CA ASP A 427 32.81 -87.28 -38.03
C ASP A 427 33.65 -88.12 -37.04
N LEU A 428 33.71 -87.71 -35.77
CA LEU A 428 34.38 -88.45 -34.70
C LEU A 428 33.70 -89.80 -34.41
N GLU A 429 32.37 -89.84 -34.37
CA GLU A 429 31.62 -91.10 -34.24
C GLU A 429 31.91 -92.05 -35.40
N LYS A 430 31.95 -91.53 -36.63
CA LYS A 430 32.29 -92.31 -37.82
C LYS A 430 33.72 -92.86 -37.75
N ALA A 431 34.68 -92.06 -37.31
CA ALA A 431 36.06 -92.51 -37.10
C ALA A 431 36.15 -93.59 -36.01
N ALA A 432 35.37 -93.48 -34.94
CA ALA A 432 35.28 -94.49 -33.89
C ALA A 432 34.69 -95.82 -34.42
N MET A 433 33.68 -95.77 -35.28
CA MET A 433 33.14 -96.96 -35.94
C MET A 433 34.17 -97.62 -36.86
N GLN A 434 34.94 -96.86 -37.63
CA GLN A 434 36.01 -97.39 -38.47
C GLN A 434 37.14 -98.05 -37.64
N LEU A 435 37.50 -97.46 -36.50
CA LEU A 435 38.40 -98.07 -35.53
C LEU A 435 37.86 -99.42 -35.01
N SER A 436 36.55 -99.52 -34.79
CA SER A 436 35.89 -100.78 -34.43
C SER A 436 35.95 -101.82 -35.56
N GLU A 437 35.76 -101.42 -36.82
CA GLU A 437 35.89 -102.32 -37.98
C GLU A 437 37.33 -102.84 -38.14
N ILE A 438 38.34 -101.97 -37.96
CA ILE A 438 39.75 -102.38 -37.97
C ILE A 438 40.01 -103.43 -36.88
N ASN A 439 39.42 -103.27 -35.69
CA ASN A 439 39.56 -104.23 -34.61
C ASN A 439 38.92 -105.58 -34.95
N GLN A 440 37.74 -105.60 -35.60
CA GLN A 440 37.12 -106.83 -36.10
C GLN A 440 37.94 -107.50 -37.22
N LEU A 441 38.55 -106.73 -38.12
CA LEU A 441 39.47 -107.21 -39.14
C LEU A 441 40.72 -107.86 -38.53
N THR A 442 41.22 -107.29 -37.42
CA THR A 442 42.36 -107.86 -36.70
C THR A 442 41.99 -109.22 -36.10
N GLN A 443 40.80 -109.34 -35.49
CA GLN A 443 40.29 -110.63 -34.98
C GLN A 443 40.00 -111.66 -36.08
N SER A 444 39.53 -111.22 -37.27
CA SER A 444 39.30 -112.14 -38.38
C SER A 444 40.62 -112.64 -38.98
N LEU A 445 41.64 -111.79 -39.03
CA LEU A 445 42.99 -112.17 -39.43
C LEU A 445 43.58 -113.22 -38.47
N GLU A 446 43.41 -113.06 -37.15
CA GLU A 446 43.82 -114.08 -36.16
C GLU A 446 43.15 -115.43 -36.42
N ARG A 447 41.86 -115.45 -36.77
CA ARG A 447 41.14 -116.69 -37.12
C ARG A 447 41.65 -117.34 -38.40
N VAL A 448 42.04 -116.55 -39.40
CA VAL A 448 42.62 -117.06 -40.66
C VAL A 448 44.02 -117.64 -40.43
N VAL A 449 44.81 -117.03 -39.55
CA VAL A 449 46.12 -117.58 -39.17
C VAL A 449 45.94 -118.91 -38.43
N ALA A 450 44.97 -119.00 -37.51
CA ALA A 450 44.67 -120.25 -36.81
C ALA A 450 44.18 -121.38 -37.75
N SER A 451 43.42 -121.07 -38.81
CA SER A 451 42.94 -122.07 -39.77
C SER A 451 44.03 -122.53 -40.75
N LEU A 452 45.01 -121.68 -41.05
CA LEU A 452 46.21 -122.09 -41.80
C LEU A 452 47.09 -123.08 -41.02
N GLU A 453 47.08 -123.01 -39.69
CA GLU A 453 47.77 -123.98 -38.83
C GLU A 453 47.12 -125.37 -38.92
N GLN A 454 45.79 -125.44 -39.06
CA GLN A 454 45.06 -126.69 -39.33
C GLN A 454 45.35 -127.29 -40.73
N ALA A 455 45.64 -126.47 -41.74
CA ALA A 455 46.02 -126.95 -43.08
C ALA A 455 47.35 -127.71 -43.11
N ARG A 456 48.21 -127.54 -42.08
CA ARG A 456 49.46 -128.30 -41.92
C ARG A 456 49.22 -129.79 -41.65
N TYR A 457 48.12 -130.14 -40.99
CA TYR A 457 47.75 -131.55 -40.73
C TYR A 457 47.27 -132.28 -42.00
N LEU A 458 46.67 -131.57 -42.96
CA LEU A 458 46.20 -132.15 -44.22
C LEU A 458 47.36 -132.59 -45.15
N ASN A 459 48.48 -131.85 -45.12
CA ASN A 459 49.66 -132.17 -45.91
C ASN A 459 50.37 -133.45 -45.42
N GLN A 460 50.30 -133.75 -44.12
CA GLN A 460 50.86 -134.97 -43.55
C GLN A 460 50.11 -136.22 -44.06
N ALA A 461 48.77 -136.17 -44.10
CA ALA A 461 47.93 -137.28 -44.55
C ALA A 461 48.08 -137.59 -46.06
N LEU A 462 48.36 -136.58 -46.89
CA LEU A 462 48.55 -136.76 -48.34
C LEU A 462 49.89 -137.45 -48.70
N ILE A 463 50.89 -137.39 -47.82
CA ILE A 463 52.17 -138.08 -48.02
C ILE A 463 52.01 -139.60 -47.76
N GLU A 464 51.25 -140.01 -46.76
CA GLU A 464 50.98 -141.43 -46.44
C GLU A 464 50.17 -142.15 -47.55
N VAL A 465 49.22 -141.45 -48.19
CA VAL A 465 48.44 -142.01 -49.32
C VAL A 465 49.33 -142.24 -50.56
N ARG A 466 50.36 -141.41 -50.76
CA ARG A 466 51.28 -141.52 -51.90
C ARG A 466 52.22 -142.73 -51.80
N GLU A 467 52.67 -143.09 -50.60
CA GLU A 467 53.51 -144.29 -50.41
C GLU A 467 52.73 -145.59 -50.65
N SER A 468 51.45 -145.64 -50.25
CA SER A 468 50.59 -146.82 -50.41
C SER A 468 50.30 -147.18 -51.87
N LEU A 469 50.30 -146.20 -52.78
CA LEU A 469 50.04 -146.38 -54.21
C LEU A 469 51.25 -146.88 -55.02
N ILE A 470 52.47 -146.81 -54.48
CA ILE A 470 53.69 -147.25 -55.19
C ILE A 470 53.91 -148.78 -55.05
N GLN A 471 53.37 -149.42 -54.01
CA GLN A 471 53.54 -150.86 -53.78
C GLN A 471 52.65 -151.79 -54.62
N LEU A 472 51.58 -151.29 -55.26
CA LEU A 472 50.61 -152.10 -56.00
C LEU A 472 50.99 -152.39 -57.47
N LYS A 473 52.11 -151.83 -57.96
CA LYS A 473 52.54 -151.92 -59.36
C LYS A 473 53.15 -153.27 -59.82
N PRO A 474 53.80 -154.10 -58.98
CA PRO A 474 54.39 -155.38 -59.43
C PRO A 474 53.41 -156.58 -59.40
N ALA A 475 52.19 -156.41 -58.88
CA ALA A 475 51.24 -157.52 -58.66
C ALA A 475 50.28 -157.78 -59.84
N LEU A 476 50.13 -156.84 -60.79
CA LEU A 476 49.15 -156.95 -61.88
C LEU A 476 49.72 -157.47 -63.22
N GLU A 477 51.05 -157.59 -63.37
CA GLU A 477 51.70 -158.12 -64.57
C GLU A 477 51.93 -159.66 -64.56
N LYS A 478 51.45 -160.38 -63.54
CA LYS A 478 51.70 -161.83 -63.34
C LYS A 478 50.49 -162.76 -63.55
N MET A 479 49.40 -162.31 -64.18
CA MET A 479 48.18 -163.13 -64.35
C MET A 479 47.69 -163.33 -65.80
N SER A 480 48.58 -163.69 -66.73
CA SER A 480 48.18 -164.34 -68.01
C SER A 480 48.99 -165.61 -68.36
N LYS A 481 48.95 -166.61 -67.45
CA LYS A 481 48.80 -168.07 -67.69
C LYS A 481 49.93 -168.85 -68.44
N PRO A 482 49.89 -170.20 -68.55
CA PRO A 482 49.47 -171.30 -67.63
C PRO A 482 50.55 -172.42 -67.52
N ARG A 483 50.41 -173.39 -66.59
CA ARG A 483 50.81 -174.81 -66.84
C ARG A 483 50.26 -175.81 -65.82
N ILE A 484 49.90 -176.97 -66.37
CA ILE A 484 49.33 -178.19 -65.80
C ILE A 484 50.47 -179.10 -65.28
N ILE A 485 50.23 -179.88 -64.21
CA ILE A 485 51.08 -181.03 -63.84
C ILE A 485 50.18 -182.23 -63.48
N THR A 486 50.59 -183.40 -63.96
CA THR A 486 49.92 -184.71 -63.94
C THR A 486 50.34 -185.54 -62.71
N PHE A 487 49.34 -186.09 -62.01
CA PHE A 487 49.16 -187.33 -61.21
C PHE A 487 50.35 -188.15 -60.65
N VAL A 488 50.23 -188.54 -59.37
CA VAL A 488 50.47 -189.90 -58.81
C VAL A 488 49.56 -190.12 -57.58
N ASP A 489 48.96 -191.31 -57.50
CA ASP A 489 47.97 -191.85 -56.55
C ASP A 489 48.49 -192.23 -55.14
N SER A 490 47.58 -192.14 -54.17
CA SER A 490 47.29 -193.06 -53.03
C SER A 490 46.16 -192.41 -52.20
N GLU A 491 44.89 -192.83 -52.36
CA GLU A 491 44.13 -193.75 -51.46
C GLU A 491 44.18 -193.32 -49.98
N GLU A 492 43.10 -192.89 -49.31
CA GLU A 492 41.64 -192.89 -49.56
C GLU A 492 41.02 -191.49 -49.73
#